data_AF-A0A852JIS3-F1
#
_entry.id   AF-A0A852JIS3-F1
#
_cell.length_a   1.000
_cell.length_b   1.000
_cell.length_c   1.000
_cell.angle_alpha   90.00
_cell.angle_beta   90.00
_cell.angle_gamma   90.00
#
_symmetry.space_group_name_H-M   'P 1'
#
loop_
_entity.id
_entity.type
_entity.pdbx_description
1 polymer ?
#
loop_
_entity_poly.entity_id
_entity_poly.type
_entity_poly.pdbx_seq_one_letter_code
_entity_poly.pdbx_strand_id
1 'polypeptide(L)'
;LIEIDRPRHKHWALYMGDGYVINLTPVGKQLLKVGIRTVPVFIRKVKKQRLMEVVQNNSWCVNNESDRCHRPLTLMEIIWRAKDCIDKDFTYRGFGSNCERFVKNLRYGDAVSDQVS
;
A
#
# COMPACT_ATOMS: atom_id res chain seq x y z
N LEU A 1 -8.69 -4.15 -4.72
CA LEU A 1 -7.31 -3.64 -4.71
C LEU A 1 -6.82 -3.68 -6.14
N ILE A 2 -5.95 -2.76 -6.51
CA ILE A 2 -5.33 -2.73 -7.83
C ILE A 2 -3.91 -3.25 -7.65
N GLU A 3 -3.60 -4.35 -8.30
CA GLU A 3 -2.23 -4.86 -8.44
C GLU A 3 -1.65 -4.34 -9.75
N ILE A 4 -0.47 -3.72 -9.68
CA ILE A 4 0.22 -3.13 -10.82
C ILE A 4 1.56 -3.85 -10.97
N ASP A 5 1.79 -4.43 -12.14
CA ASP A 5 2.96 -5.24 -12.42
C ASP A 5 4.14 -4.36 -12.86
N ARG A 6 5.04 -4.02 -11.92
CA ARG A 6 6.26 -3.28 -12.26
C ARG A 6 7.37 -4.27 -12.63
N PRO A 7 8.37 -3.85 -13.42
CA PRO A 7 9.44 -4.75 -13.89
C PRO A 7 10.23 -5.50 -12.81
N ARG A 8 10.20 -5.04 -11.55
CA ARG A 8 10.99 -5.61 -10.44
C ARG A 8 10.18 -5.90 -9.17
N HIS A 9 8.90 -5.57 -9.14
CA HIS A 9 8.04 -5.79 -7.98
C HIS A 9 6.57 -5.56 -8.35
N LYS A 10 5.65 -6.10 -7.53
CA LYS A 10 4.25 -5.70 -7.58
C LYS A 10 4.06 -4.41 -6.80
N HIS A 11 3.42 -3.43 -7.41
CA HIS A 11 2.91 -2.25 -6.71
C HIS A 11 1.42 -2.41 -6.45
N TRP A 12 0.93 -1.82 -5.37
CA TRP A 12 -0.44 -1.99 -4.93
C TRP A 12 -1.10 -0.65 -4.62
N ALA A 13 -2.38 -0.54 -4.98
CA ALA A 13 -3.20 0.63 -4.73
C ALA A 13 -4.62 0.22 -4.33
N LEU A 14 -5.32 1.10 -3.60
CA LEU A 14 -6.73 0.95 -3.28
C LEU A 14 -7.55 1.90 -4.16
N TYR A 15 -8.52 1.36 -4.90
CA TYR A 15 -9.43 2.16 -5.72
C TYR A 15 -10.45 2.90 -4.86
N MET A 16 -10.63 4.20 -5.12
CA MET A 16 -11.45 5.12 -4.32
C MET A 16 -12.72 5.60 -5.03
N GLY A 17 -12.94 5.15 -6.28
CA GLY A 17 -13.98 5.70 -7.16
C GLY A 17 -13.44 6.77 -8.11
N ASP A 18 -14.22 7.08 -9.15
CA ASP A 18 -13.98 8.17 -10.12
C ASP A 18 -12.60 8.18 -10.78
N GLY A 19 -12.02 6.99 -11.01
CA GLY A 19 -10.68 6.87 -11.60
C GLY A 19 -9.54 7.23 -10.63
N TYR A 20 -9.82 7.42 -9.34
CA TYR A 20 -8.80 7.70 -8.33
C TYR A 20 -8.42 6.45 -7.52
N VAL A 21 -7.16 6.42 -7.13
CA VAL A 21 -6.62 5.45 -6.18
C VAL A 21 -5.90 6.17 -5.04
N ILE A 22 -5.70 5.46 -3.93
CA ILE A 22 -4.64 5.79 -2.97
C ILE A 22 -3.55 4.73 -3.01
N ASN A 23 -2.31 5.16 -2.86
CA ASN A 23 -1.16 4.29 -2.79
C ASN A 23 -0.03 4.92 -1.98
N LEU A 24 0.89 4.09 -1.53
CA LEU A 24 2.15 4.56 -0.96
C LEU A 24 3.10 4.99 -2.08
N THR A 25 3.79 6.11 -1.88
CA THR A 25 4.81 6.64 -2.79
C THR A 25 6.13 6.85 -2.04
N PRO A 26 7.29 6.49 -2.62
CA PRO A 26 8.58 6.80 -2.01
C PRO A 26 8.77 8.32 -1.90
N VAL A 27 9.08 8.81 -0.70
CA VAL A 27 9.44 10.21 -0.46
C VAL A 27 10.78 10.38 0.26
N GLY A 28 11.34 9.31 0.82
CA GLY A 28 12.66 9.36 1.43
C GLY A 28 13.20 8.00 1.81
N LYS A 29 14.49 7.98 2.14
CA LYS A 29 15.20 6.83 2.70
C LYS A 29 16.19 7.34 3.73
N GLN A 30 16.23 6.71 4.90
CA GLN A 30 17.20 6.96 5.95
C GLN A 30 17.93 5.67 6.30
N LEU A 31 19.13 5.80 6.85
CA LEU A 31 19.91 4.67 7.36
C LEU A 31 19.99 4.80 8.88
N LEU A 32 19.36 3.89 9.60
CA LEU A 32 19.44 3.84 11.06
C LEU A 32 20.55 2.90 11.47
N LYS A 33 21.47 3.38 12.33
CA LYS A 33 22.44 2.52 13.01
C LYS A 33 21.76 1.86 14.20
N VAL A 34 21.76 0.53 14.24
CA VAL A 34 21.26 -0.29 15.34
C VAL A 34 22.41 -1.21 15.76
N GLY A 35 23.16 -0.79 16.78
CA GLY A 35 24.44 -1.40 17.13
C GLY A 35 25.45 -1.31 15.98
N ILE A 36 26.01 -2.45 15.58
CA ILE A 36 26.99 -2.56 14.48
C ILE A 36 26.28 -2.63 13.10
N ARG A 37 24.95 -2.86 13.08
CA ARG A 37 24.18 -2.99 11.84
C ARG A 37 23.61 -1.65 11.38
N THR A 38 23.52 -1.48 10.07
CA THR A 38 22.81 -0.37 9.44
C THR A 38 21.54 -0.89 8.78
N VAL A 39 20.39 -0.36 9.17
CA VAL A 39 19.08 -0.78 8.66
C VAL A 39 18.47 0.34 7.81
N PRO A 40 18.07 0.07 6.56
CA PRO A 40 17.37 1.06 5.76
C PRO A 40 15.94 1.24 6.28
N VAL A 41 15.55 2.50 6.45
CA VAL A 41 14.18 2.93 6.73
C VAL A 41 13.67 3.70 5.52
N PHE A 42 12.56 3.24 4.97
CA PHE A 42 11.92 3.87 3.82
C PHE A 42 10.75 4.71 4.29
N ILE A 43 10.73 5.97 3.87
CA ILE A 43 9.64 6.90 4.16
C ILE A 43 8.72 6.91 2.94
N ARG A 44 7.45 6.64 3.20
CA ARG A 44 6.41 6.54 2.18
C ARG A 44 5.28 7.50 2.49
N LYS A 45 4.85 8.30 1.53
CA LYS A 45 3.68 9.15 1.65
C LYS A 45 2.47 8.49 0.99
N VAL A 46 1.33 8.50 1.66
CA VAL A 46 0.06 8.12 1.04
C VAL A 46 -0.40 9.25 0.14
N LYS A 47 -0.59 8.96 -1.14
CA LYS A 47 -1.12 9.92 -2.10
C LYS A 47 -2.43 9.44 -2.69
N LYS A 48 -3.38 10.35 -2.89
CA LYS A 48 -4.53 10.16 -3.77
C LYS A 48 -4.16 10.62 -5.18
N GLN A 49 -4.24 9.74 -6.16
CA GLN A 49 -3.80 10.01 -7.54
C GLN A 49 -4.76 9.40 -8.55
N ARG A 50 -4.69 9.84 -9.81
CA ARG A 50 -5.42 9.18 -10.90
C ARG A 50 -4.81 7.80 -11.14
N LEU A 51 -5.66 6.78 -11.31
CA LEU A 51 -5.24 5.41 -11.58
C LEU A 51 -4.27 5.35 -12.77
N MET A 52 -4.59 6.06 -13.86
CA MET A 52 -3.77 6.06 -15.08
C MET A 52 -2.38 6.68 -14.86
N GLU A 53 -2.25 7.67 -13.99
CA GLU A 53 -0.94 8.26 -13.63
C GLU A 53 -0.10 7.30 -12.79
N VAL A 54 -0.75 6.48 -11.95
CA VAL A 54 -0.07 5.48 -11.13
C VAL A 54 0.34 4.29 -11.98
N VAL A 55 -0.55 3.76 -12.82
CA VAL A 55 -0.29 2.59 -13.68
C VAL A 55 0.75 2.90 -14.76
N GLN A 56 0.63 4.06 -15.43
CA GLN A 56 1.44 4.43 -16.59
C GLN A 56 1.34 3.34 -17.68
N ASN A 57 2.48 2.82 -18.16
CA ASN A 57 2.54 1.81 -19.22
C ASN A 57 2.61 0.37 -18.67
N ASN A 58 2.29 0.15 -17.39
CA ASN A 58 2.39 -1.18 -16.78
C ASN A 58 1.06 -1.91 -16.88
N SER A 59 1.09 -3.24 -16.94
CA SER A 59 -0.12 -4.05 -16.79
C SER A 59 -0.64 -3.96 -15.35
N TRP A 60 -1.95 -4.08 -15.20
CA TRP A 60 -2.61 -4.05 -13.90
C TRP A 60 -3.90 -4.86 -13.93
N CYS A 61 -4.32 -5.32 -12.76
CA CYS A 61 -5.59 -6.02 -12.60
C CYS A 61 -6.25 -5.63 -11.26
N VAL A 62 -7.56 -5.86 -11.18
CA VAL A 62 -8.24 -5.87 -9.88
C VAL A 62 -7.92 -7.21 -9.21
N ASN A 63 -7.23 -7.15 -8.08
CA ASN A 63 -6.89 -8.34 -7.30
C ASN A 63 -7.49 -8.21 -5.88
N ASN A 64 -8.53 -8.99 -5.60
CA ASN A 64 -9.13 -9.13 -4.26
C ASN A 64 -9.07 -10.60 -3.80
N GLU A 65 -8.05 -11.36 -4.20
CA GLU A 65 -7.99 -12.81 -3.93
C GLU A 65 -8.15 -13.16 -2.44
N SER A 66 -7.65 -12.31 -1.54
CA SER A 66 -7.76 -12.50 -0.09
C SER A 66 -9.21 -12.48 0.41
N ASP A 67 -10.18 -12.01 -0.37
CA ASP A 67 -11.62 -12.10 -0.04
C ASP A 67 -12.08 -13.55 0.16
N ARG A 68 -11.37 -14.54 -0.42
CA ARG A 68 -11.67 -15.97 -0.25
C ARG A 68 -11.50 -16.45 1.19
N CYS A 69 -10.59 -15.83 1.94
CA CYS A 69 -10.24 -16.25 3.31
C CYS A 69 -10.48 -15.14 4.35
N HIS A 70 -10.61 -13.88 3.92
CA HIS A 70 -10.76 -12.72 4.79
C HIS A 70 -11.96 -11.89 4.35
N ARG A 71 -12.89 -11.66 5.28
CA ARG A 71 -14.02 -10.78 5.02
C ARG A 71 -13.53 -9.33 4.92
N PRO A 72 -13.78 -8.61 3.82
CA PRO A 72 -13.46 -7.20 3.75
C PRO A 72 -14.32 -6.40 4.72
N LEU A 73 -13.76 -5.29 5.21
CA LEU A 73 -14.50 -4.26 5.95
C LEU A 73 -15.61 -3.68 5.06
N THR A 74 -16.56 -2.97 5.68
CA THR A 74 -17.60 -2.28 4.91
C THR A 74 -16.98 -1.25 3.98
N LEU A 75 -17.58 -1.00 2.81
CA LEU A 75 -17.07 0.00 1.87
C LEU A 75 -16.91 1.37 2.53
N MET A 76 -17.88 1.76 3.36
CA MET A 76 -17.83 3.01 4.13
C MET A 76 -16.57 3.09 4.99
N GLU A 77 -16.28 2.03 5.75
CA GLU A 77 -15.12 1.98 6.63
C GLU A 77 -13.80 1.98 5.84
N ILE A 78 -13.72 1.22 4.76
CA ILE A 78 -12.53 1.19 3.88
C ILE A 78 -12.23 2.61 3.36
N ILE A 79 -13.25 3.29 2.81
CA ILE A 79 -13.10 4.65 2.27
C ILE A 79 -12.75 5.65 3.38
N TRP A 80 -13.34 5.52 4.56
CA TRP A 80 -13.07 6.38 5.70
C TRP A 80 -11.61 6.24 6.17
N ARG A 81 -11.14 5.00 6.41
CA ARG A 81 -9.74 4.70 6.78
C ARG A 81 -8.76 5.19 5.72
N ALA A 82 -9.10 4.97 4.45
CA ALA A 82 -8.29 5.41 3.31
C ALA A 82 -8.14 6.94 3.26
N LYS A 83 -9.24 7.68 3.46
CA LYS A 83 -9.23 9.15 3.51
C LYS A 83 -8.42 9.68 4.69
N ASP A 84 -8.58 9.09 5.86
CA ASP A 84 -7.80 9.47 7.05
C ASP A 84 -6.29 9.27 6.83
N CYS A 85 -5.88 8.33 5.97
CA CYS A 85 -4.47 8.09 5.68
C CYS A 85 -3.85 9.06 4.66
N ILE A 86 -4.63 9.87 3.93
CA ILE A 86 -4.10 10.73 2.84
C ILE A 86 -3.09 11.74 3.41
N ASP A 87 -1.99 11.94 2.66
CA ASP A 87 -0.86 12.82 2.99
C ASP A 87 -0.05 12.46 4.23
N LYS A 88 -0.44 11.41 4.96
CA LYS A 88 0.36 10.86 6.07
C LYS A 88 1.59 10.12 5.54
N ASP A 89 2.67 10.23 6.32
CA ASP A 89 3.91 9.52 6.09
C ASP A 89 3.99 8.25 6.95
N PHE A 90 4.49 7.18 6.35
CA PHE A 90 4.70 5.88 6.98
C PHE A 90 6.16 5.48 6.82
N THR A 91 6.75 4.99 7.91
CA THR A 91 8.11 4.47 7.93
C THR A 91 8.10 2.95 7.91
N TYR A 92 8.83 2.36 6.96
CA TYR A 92 8.99 0.91 6.86
C TYR A 92 10.45 0.53 7.04
N ARG A 93 10.70 -0.43 7.93
CA ARG A 93 12.03 -1.02 8.12
C ARG A 93 12.23 -2.13 7.10
N GLY A 94 13.38 -2.13 6.41
CA GLY A 94 13.72 -3.19 5.46
C GLY A 94 12.97 -3.10 4.13
N PHE A 95 13.34 -4.00 3.22
CA PHE A 95 12.72 -4.14 1.91
C PHE A 95 11.50 -5.05 2.01
N GLY A 96 10.42 -4.78 1.28
CA GLY A 96 9.23 -5.62 1.28
C GLY A 96 8.02 -4.96 0.59
N SER A 97 6.93 -5.71 0.51
CA SER A 97 5.64 -5.31 -0.10
C SER A 97 4.85 -4.31 0.77
N ASN A 98 5.48 -3.20 1.17
CA ASN A 98 4.87 -2.17 2.03
C ASN A 98 3.52 -1.67 1.48
N CYS A 99 3.44 -1.49 0.16
CA CYS A 99 2.23 -1.03 -0.53
C CYS A 99 1.10 -2.06 -0.42
N GLU A 100 1.41 -3.35 -0.60
CA GLU A 100 0.43 -4.44 -0.49
C GLU A 100 -0.15 -4.51 0.91
N ARG A 101 0.74 -4.54 1.91
CA ARG A 101 0.38 -4.61 3.31
C ARG A 101 -0.49 -3.42 3.71
N PHE A 102 -0.12 -2.22 3.28
CA PHE A 102 -0.91 -1.01 3.52
C PHE A 102 -2.34 -1.11 2.96
N VAL A 103 -2.51 -1.48 1.68
CA VAL A 103 -3.86 -1.52 1.09
C VAL A 103 -4.68 -2.71 1.57
N LYS A 104 -4.05 -3.82 1.95
CA LYS A 104 -4.72 -4.95 2.61
C LYS A 104 -5.22 -4.56 4.00
N ASN A 105 -4.46 -3.82 4.79
CA ASN A 105 -4.93 -3.31 6.10
C ASN A 105 -6.14 -2.40 5.94
N LEU A 106 -6.15 -1.54 4.93
CA LEU A 106 -7.30 -0.69 4.66
C LEU A 106 -8.55 -1.49 4.28
N ARG A 107 -8.40 -2.61 3.57
CA ARG A 107 -9.51 -3.45 3.11
C ARG A 107 -10.00 -4.43 4.16
N TYR A 108 -9.11 -5.04 4.92
CA TYR A 108 -9.40 -6.19 5.80
C TYR A 108 -9.18 -5.91 7.29
N GLY A 109 -8.62 -4.75 7.65
CA GLY A 109 -8.23 -4.40 9.02
C GLY A 109 -6.83 -4.89 9.40
N ASP A 110 -6.41 -4.56 10.62
CA ASP A 110 -5.02 -4.68 11.08
C ASP A 110 -4.59 -6.15 11.33
N ALA A 111 -5.53 -7.04 11.65
CA ALA A 111 -5.26 -8.45 11.93
C ALA A 111 -4.67 -9.24 10.74
N VAL A 112 -4.86 -8.76 9.50
CA VAL A 112 -4.35 -9.42 8.29
C VAL A 112 -2.90 -9.00 8.00
N SER A 113 -2.43 -7.89 8.55
CA SER A 113 -1.06 -7.39 8.35
C SER A 113 0.01 -8.25 8.99
N ASP A 114 -0.28 -8.79 10.17
CA ASP A 114 0.67 -9.52 11.01
C ASP A 114 0.84 -10.98 10.57
N GLN A 115 -0.08 -11.50 9.76
CA GLN A 115 -0.02 -12.86 9.22
C GLN A 115 0.84 -12.99 7.95
N VAL A 116 1.27 -11.87 7.37
CA VAL A 116 2.14 -11.84 6.19
C VAL A 116 3.54 -11.41 6.66
N SER A 117 4.29 -12.35 7.25
CA SER A 117 5.74 -12.25 7.50
C SER A 117 6.49 -13.31 6.73
#